data_AF-A0A327ZHB8-F1
#
_entry.id   AF-A0A327ZHB8-F1
#
_cell.length_a   1.000
_cell.length_b   1.000
_cell.length_c   1.000
_cell.angle_alpha   90.00
_cell.angle_beta   90.00
_cell.angle_gamma   90.00
#
_symmetry.space_group_name_H-M   'P 1'
#
loop_
_entity.id
_entity.type
_entity.pdbx_description
1 polymer ?
#
loop_
_entity_poly.entity_id
_entity_poly.type
_entity_poly.pdbx_seq_one_letter_code
_entity_poly.pdbx_strand_id
1 'polypeptide(L)'
;MTDRFEELFADLRAETLPTVRPPGAATLRRAARRRQAALSSISAVVAVLMIAGLIGIVVRPGGGQSSFNQEAPEPEHYSQAVLAEKVAGFLNAGEEAMRSGKTFTYIGPEMVTSRHELLGGTYEMPVTCFGSGDVAVAVHTTAVGKSPISTTYDHPCVTQKLTTETLLTVPQPSGMVSVEVTGVGVEPGEAAFGYLLQLSQDDRIRYQKAAESVLPKQWHTMQSTFLDGADGAQLPVRPVEQVITVACVGFGSLTLTVGPVDENETFADRIDVPCTLTSPAKWELRYTPPGKSLRTTITPDRTAIGRSAAAVSIAEAG
;
A
#
# COMPACT_ATOMS: atom_id res chain seq x y z
N MET A 1 2.00 35.92 -41.21
CA MET A 1 0.64 35.32 -41.17
C MET A 1 0.46 34.43 -39.92
N THR A 2 1.20 34.69 -38.84
CA THR A 2 1.19 33.96 -37.57
C THR A 2 0.47 34.71 -36.44
N ASP A 3 0.06 35.96 -36.68
CA ASP A 3 -0.43 36.85 -35.62
C ASP A 3 -1.82 36.48 -35.07
N ARG A 4 -2.67 35.81 -35.85
CA ARG A 4 -4.03 35.45 -35.40
C ARG A 4 -4.09 34.32 -34.38
N PHE A 5 -3.07 33.45 -34.32
CA PHE A 5 -3.03 32.40 -33.32
C PHE A 5 -2.54 32.93 -31.96
N GLU A 6 -1.62 33.89 -31.93
CA GLU A 6 -1.17 34.52 -30.69
C GLU A 6 -2.28 35.34 -30.02
N GLU A 7 -3.13 36.02 -30.81
CA GLU A 7 -4.29 36.76 -30.29
C GLU A 7 -5.31 35.85 -29.58
N LEU A 8 -5.58 34.67 -30.14
CA LEU A 8 -6.51 33.70 -29.54
C LEU A 8 -5.99 33.08 -28.23
N PHE A 9 -4.67 32.88 -28.10
CA PHE A 9 -4.09 32.37 -26.85
C PHE A 9 -3.94 33.45 -25.77
N ALA A 10 -3.82 34.71 -26.16
CA ALA A 10 -3.78 35.84 -25.23
C ALA A 10 -5.13 36.02 -24.52
N ASP A 11 -6.25 35.98 -25.27
CA ASP A 11 -7.60 36.11 -24.71
C ASP A 11 -7.95 34.94 -23.77
N LEU A 12 -7.59 33.71 -24.15
CA LEU A 12 -7.83 32.53 -23.30
C LEU A 12 -7.05 32.56 -21.97
N ARG A 13 -5.87 33.19 -21.93
CA ARG A 13 -5.12 33.38 -20.67
C ARG A 13 -5.71 34.45 -19.78
N ALA A 14 -6.37 35.46 -20.35
CA ALA A 14 -7.00 36.52 -19.58
C ALA A 14 -8.31 36.05 -18.91
N GLU A 15 -9.09 35.18 -19.57
CA GLU A 15 -10.38 34.72 -19.05
C GLU A 15 -10.32 33.51 -18.09
N THR A 16 -9.22 32.74 -18.06
CA THR A 16 -9.17 31.46 -17.34
C THR A 16 -8.31 31.43 -16.07
N LEU A 17 -7.81 32.58 -15.60
CA LEU A 17 -7.17 32.65 -14.29
C LEU A 17 -8.21 32.98 -13.22
N PRO A 18 -8.82 31.97 -12.54
CA PRO A 18 -9.69 32.24 -11.42
C PRO A 18 -8.92 33.06 -10.40
N THR A 19 -9.45 34.23 -10.06
CA THR A 19 -8.89 35.06 -9.00
C THR A 19 -9.11 34.32 -7.68
N VAL A 20 -8.15 33.46 -7.31
CA VAL A 20 -8.16 32.73 -6.04
C VAL A 20 -7.97 33.77 -4.95
N ARG A 21 -9.08 34.27 -4.41
CA ARG A 21 -9.07 35.21 -3.30
C ARG A 21 -8.59 34.42 -2.07
N PRO A 22 -7.42 34.76 -1.49
CA PRO A 22 -6.94 34.04 -0.32
C PRO A 22 -7.99 34.15 0.80
N PRO A 23 -8.24 33.07 1.56
CA PRO A 23 -9.21 33.09 2.63
C PRO A 23 -8.83 34.19 3.62
N GLY A 24 -9.74 35.16 3.83
CA GLY A 24 -9.48 36.31 4.69
C GLY A 24 -9.09 35.87 6.11
N ALA A 25 -8.16 36.59 6.73
CA ALA A 25 -7.57 36.26 8.04
C ALA A 25 -8.59 35.99 9.19
N ALA A 26 -9.86 36.34 9.01
CA ALA A 26 -10.94 36.02 9.92
C ALA A 26 -11.24 34.51 10.05
N THR A 27 -11.09 33.72 8.98
CA THR A 27 -11.35 32.26 9.03
C THR A 27 -10.23 31.52 9.77
N LEU A 28 -8.97 31.93 9.56
CA LEU A 28 -7.81 31.41 10.31
C LEU A 28 -7.92 31.70 11.82
N ARG A 29 -8.39 32.90 12.20
CA ARG A 29 -8.59 33.26 13.62
C ARG A 29 -9.70 32.44 14.28
N ARG A 30 -10.78 32.07 13.57
CA ARG A 30 -11.83 31.18 14.11
C ARG A 30 -11.34 29.74 14.29
N ALA A 31 -10.53 29.23 13.37
CA ALA A 31 -9.94 27.89 13.51
C ALA A 31 -8.96 27.80 14.69
N ALA A 32 -8.13 28.83 14.89
CA ALA A 32 -7.21 28.91 16.03
C ALA A 32 -7.94 28.96 17.39
N ARG A 33 -9.01 29.77 17.51
CA ARG A 33 -9.81 29.83 18.74
C ARG A 33 -10.52 28.52 19.07
N ARG A 34 -11.00 27.78 18.06
CA ARG A 34 -11.61 26.44 18.27
C ARG A 34 -10.59 25.42 18.79
N ARG A 35 -9.34 25.46 18.33
CA ARG A 35 -8.27 24.59 18.85
C ARG A 35 -7.87 24.94 20.29
N GLN A 36 -7.82 26.23 20.65
CA GLN A 36 -7.51 26.64 22.03
C GLN A 36 -8.61 26.26 23.03
N ALA A 37 -9.90 26.31 22.64
CA ALA A 37 -10.99 25.89 23.51
C ALA A 37 -11.03 24.37 23.78
N ALA A 38 -10.52 23.55 22.85
CA ALA A 38 -10.43 22.09 23.03
C ALA A 38 -9.30 21.67 23.98
N LEU A 39 -8.27 22.51 24.15
CA LEU A 39 -7.13 22.21 25.03
C LEU A 39 -7.40 22.61 26.50
N SER A 40 -8.35 23.50 26.77
CA SER A 40 -8.69 23.92 28.14
C SER A 40 -9.63 23.00 28.91
N SER A 41 -10.25 22.00 28.25
CA SER A 41 -11.15 21.04 28.94
C SER A 41 -10.44 19.85 29.56
N ILE A 42 -9.17 19.60 29.23
CA ILE A 42 -8.41 18.45 29.76
C ILE A 42 -7.75 18.79 31.11
N SER A 43 -7.47 20.06 31.40
CA SER A 43 -6.83 20.48 32.66
C SER A 43 -7.79 20.60 33.86
N ALA A 44 -9.11 20.53 33.66
CA ALA A 44 -10.09 20.67 34.74
C ALA A 44 -10.31 19.37 35.55
N VAL A 45 -9.97 18.20 35.00
CA VAL A 45 -10.15 16.90 35.68
C VAL A 45 -9.05 16.65 36.72
N VAL A 46 -7.87 17.26 36.57
CA VAL A 46 -6.74 17.08 37.50
C VAL A 46 -6.87 17.94 38.77
N ALA A 47 -7.61 19.05 38.72
CA ALA A 47 -7.73 19.95 39.87
C ALA A 47 -8.74 19.48 40.95
N VAL A 48 -9.73 18.66 40.60
CA VAL A 48 -10.72 18.16 41.58
C VAL A 48 -10.19 16.98 42.40
N LEU A 49 -9.23 16.22 41.87
CA LEU A 49 -8.58 15.12 42.61
C LEU A 49 -7.56 15.62 43.65
N MET A 50 -7.06 16.84 43.55
CA MET A 50 -6.11 17.42 44.51
C MET A 50 -6.76 17.99 45.79
N ILE A 51 -8.06 18.27 45.79
CA ILE A 51 -8.75 18.85 46.96
C ILE A 51 -9.43 17.76 47.83
N ALA A 52 -9.69 16.58 47.29
CA ALA A 52 -10.25 15.46 48.07
C ALA A 52 -9.20 14.70 48.93
N GLY A 53 -7.90 14.91 48.70
CA GLY A 53 -6.82 14.20 49.39
C GLY A 53 -6.37 14.79 50.73
N LEU A 54 -6.93 15.94 51.16
CA LEU A 54 -6.39 16.71 52.30
C LEU A 54 -7.28 16.73 53.56
N ILE A 55 -8.36 15.93 53.60
CA ILE A 55 -9.20 15.74 54.79
C ILE A 55 -9.31 14.24 55.08
N GLY A 56 -8.21 13.65 55.53
CA GLY A 56 -8.11 12.23 55.86
C GLY A 56 -6.98 11.93 56.85
N ILE A 57 -6.67 12.87 57.75
CA ILE A 57 -5.74 12.65 58.86
C ILE A 57 -6.52 12.92 60.13
N VAL A 58 -7.11 11.89 60.74
CA VAL A 58 -7.04 11.54 62.18
C VAL A 58 -7.57 10.09 62.30
N VAL A 59 -6.93 9.29 63.18
CA VAL A 59 -7.34 7.96 63.71
C VAL A 59 -6.70 6.74 63.03
N ARG A 60 -5.52 6.31 63.48
CA ARG A 60 -5.29 5.25 64.50
C ARG A 60 -3.82 4.76 64.45
N PRO A 61 -3.04 4.84 65.53
CA PRO A 61 -1.75 4.15 65.60
C PRO A 61 -1.99 2.69 66.00
N GLY A 62 -2.08 1.82 65.00
CA GLY A 62 -2.11 0.37 65.18
C GLY A 62 -1.29 -0.25 64.07
N GLY A 63 -0.17 -0.87 64.43
CA GLY A 63 0.79 -1.44 63.49
C GLY A 63 0.14 -2.42 62.53
N GLY A 64 -0.08 -1.96 61.29
CA GLY A 64 -0.31 -2.79 60.12
C GLY A 64 0.83 -2.51 59.17
N GLN A 65 1.63 -3.54 58.90
CA GLN A 65 2.66 -3.52 57.86
C GLN A 65 2.03 -3.01 56.56
N SER A 66 2.42 -1.81 56.14
CA SER A 66 2.10 -1.28 54.81
C SER A 66 2.84 -2.13 53.78
N SER A 67 2.18 -3.17 53.28
CA SER A 67 2.57 -3.88 52.07
C SER A 67 2.17 -3.05 50.84
N PHE A 68 2.78 -1.88 50.68
CA PHE A 68 2.79 -1.15 49.41
C PHE A 68 4.11 -1.41 48.67
N ASN A 69 4.54 -2.67 48.62
CA ASN A 69 5.37 -3.15 47.52
C ASN A 69 4.42 -3.59 46.42
N GLN A 70 3.75 -2.61 45.78
CA GLN A 70 3.13 -2.87 44.50
C GLN A 70 4.26 -2.83 43.49
N GLU A 71 4.91 -3.97 43.34
CA GLU A 71 5.94 -4.23 42.35
C GLU A 71 5.37 -3.76 41.00
N ALA A 72 6.08 -2.82 40.35
CA ALA A 72 5.68 -2.35 39.04
C ALA A 72 5.51 -3.59 38.15
N PRO A 73 4.39 -3.72 37.41
CA PRO A 73 4.19 -4.87 36.55
C PRO A 73 5.43 -5.01 35.66
N GLU A 74 6.05 -6.18 35.73
CA GLU A 74 7.22 -6.51 34.93
C GLU A 74 6.87 -6.26 33.46
N PRO A 75 7.74 -5.59 32.68
CA PRO A 75 7.47 -5.34 31.28
C PRO A 75 7.18 -6.66 30.57
N GLU A 76 6.08 -6.71 29.82
CA GLU A 76 5.75 -7.90 29.04
C GLU A 76 6.81 -8.12 27.97
N HIS A 77 7.64 -9.15 28.13
CA HIS A 77 8.56 -9.58 27.10
C HIS A 77 7.84 -10.47 26.08
N TYR A 78 7.75 -9.99 24.84
CA TYR A 78 7.17 -10.75 23.74
C TYR A 78 8.22 -11.55 22.99
N SER A 79 7.87 -12.75 22.56
CA SER A 79 8.71 -13.48 21.61
C SER A 79 8.69 -12.78 20.25
N GLN A 80 9.77 -12.93 19.48
CA GLN A 80 9.87 -12.40 18.12
C GLN A 80 8.69 -12.83 17.21
N ALA A 81 8.23 -14.09 17.34
CA ALA A 81 7.08 -14.58 16.59
C ALA A 81 5.79 -13.80 16.93
N VAL A 82 5.56 -13.50 18.22
CA VAL A 82 4.40 -12.72 18.66
C VAL A 82 4.49 -11.28 18.15
N LEU A 83 5.66 -10.65 18.23
CA LEU A 83 5.86 -9.30 17.70
C LEU A 83 5.54 -9.22 16.20
N ALA A 84 6.08 -10.17 15.42
CA ALA A 84 5.84 -10.24 13.98
C ALA A 84 4.35 -10.48 13.65
N GLU A 85 3.69 -11.38 14.38
CA GLU A 85 2.26 -11.65 14.24
C GLU A 85 1.40 -10.42 14.55
N LYS A 86 1.74 -9.67 15.62
CA LYS A 86 1.02 -8.44 15.98
C LYS A 86 1.16 -7.35 14.93
N VAL A 87 2.37 -7.11 14.44
CA VAL A 87 2.63 -6.13 13.36
C VAL A 87 1.90 -6.54 12.08
N ALA A 88 1.94 -7.82 11.69
CA ALA A 88 1.20 -8.33 10.55
C ALA A 88 -0.32 -8.17 10.74
N GLY A 89 -0.85 -8.47 11.92
CA GLY A 89 -2.26 -8.25 12.26
C GLY A 89 -2.65 -6.77 12.18
N PHE A 90 -1.82 -5.86 12.66
CA PHE A 90 -2.10 -4.42 12.62
C PHE A 90 -2.11 -3.86 11.20
N LEU A 91 -1.20 -4.32 10.34
CA LEU A 91 -1.20 -3.95 8.92
C LEU A 91 -2.30 -4.63 8.10
N ASN A 92 -3.17 -5.45 8.70
CA ASN A 92 -4.13 -6.31 8.00
C ASN A 92 -3.43 -7.13 6.90
N ALA A 93 -2.21 -7.55 7.20
CA ALA A 93 -1.30 -8.09 6.24
C ALA A 93 -1.63 -9.57 6.01
N GLY A 94 -2.62 -9.85 5.16
CA GLY A 94 -2.98 -11.22 4.77
C GLY A 94 -1.79 -12.03 4.20
N GLU A 95 -1.95 -13.35 4.12
CA GLU A 95 -0.93 -14.29 3.65
C GLU A 95 -0.46 -13.94 2.22
N GLU A 96 -1.39 -13.53 1.34
CA GLU A 96 -1.09 -13.06 -0.01
C GLU A 96 -0.27 -11.77 0.00
N ALA A 97 -0.63 -10.84 0.89
CA ALA A 97 0.11 -9.60 1.02
C ALA A 97 1.56 -9.87 1.49
N MET A 98 1.89 -11.01 2.15
CA MET A 98 3.30 -11.32 2.50
C MET A 98 4.19 -11.49 1.24
N ARG A 99 3.59 -11.69 0.06
CA ARG A 99 4.31 -11.91 -1.20
C ARG A 99 4.63 -10.61 -1.96
N SER A 100 3.95 -9.49 -1.68
CA SER A 100 3.98 -8.25 -2.49
C SER A 100 4.92 -7.14 -2.01
N GLY A 101 6.02 -7.47 -1.33
CA GLY A 101 7.05 -6.48 -0.95
C GLY A 101 6.94 -5.91 0.46
N LYS A 102 6.36 -6.67 1.41
CA LYS A 102 6.40 -6.30 2.83
C LYS A 102 7.82 -6.39 3.38
N THR A 103 8.13 -5.49 4.30
CA THR A 103 9.29 -5.66 5.18
C THR A 103 8.79 -5.62 6.61
N PHE A 104 9.04 -6.70 7.34
CA PHE A 104 8.93 -6.76 8.78
C PHE A 104 10.35 -6.77 9.33
N THR A 105 10.63 -5.91 10.31
CA THR A 105 11.92 -5.93 10.97
C THR A 105 11.76 -5.86 12.47
N TYR A 106 12.56 -6.66 13.16
CA TYR A 106 12.80 -6.45 14.58
C TYR A 106 13.61 -5.17 14.70
N ILE A 107 13.20 -4.31 15.61
CA ILE A 107 13.89 -3.05 15.84
C ILE A 107 14.85 -3.28 17.00
N GLY A 108 16.09 -2.90 16.78
CA GLY A 108 17.06 -2.64 17.84
C GLY A 108 17.62 -1.23 17.67
N PRO A 109 18.72 -0.89 18.36
CA PRO A 109 19.40 0.39 18.18
C PRO A 109 20.06 0.51 16.80
N GLU A 110 20.22 -0.60 16.08
CA GLU A 110 20.82 -0.62 14.75
C GLU A 110 19.82 -0.18 13.68
N MET A 111 20.31 0.60 12.72
CA MET A 111 19.52 1.02 11.57
C MET A 111 19.28 -0.16 10.62
N VAL A 112 18.01 -0.38 10.26
CA VAL A 112 17.62 -1.37 9.25
C VAL A 112 17.25 -0.64 7.97
N THR A 113 17.87 -1.02 6.86
CA THR A 113 17.56 -0.47 5.53
C THR A 113 16.93 -1.53 4.65
N SER A 114 15.84 -1.16 3.98
CA SER A 114 15.16 -1.98 2.98
C SER A 114 15.04 -1.20 1.68
N ARG A 115 15.15 -1.89 0.54
CA ARG A 115 15.14 -1.27 -0.80
C ARG A 115 14.16 -1.98 -1.71
N HIS A 116 13.33 -1.20 -2.38
CA HIS A 116 12.25 -1.66 -3.24
C HIS A 116 12.32 -0.96 -4.58
N GLU A 117 12.25 -1.74 -5.65
CA GLU A 117 12.03 -1.22 -6.99
C GLU A 117 10.52 -1.18 -7.24
N LEU A 118 9.95 -0.01 -7.52
CA LEU A 118 8.51 0.18 -7.59
C LEU A 118 8.03 0.59 -8.98
N LEU A 119 6.73 0.39 -9.23
CA LEU A 119 6.05 0.98 -10.38
C LEU A 119 5.98 2.50 -10.20
N GLY A 120 5.78 3.23 -11.29
CA GLY A 120 5.52 4.66 -11.22
C GLY A 120 4.09 4.89 -10.73
N GLY A 121 3.90 5.77 -9.75
CA GLY A 121 2.58 6.07 -9.19
C GLY A 121 2.65 6.59 -7.77
N THR A 122 1.49 6.64 -7.14
CA THR A 122 1.27 7.00 -5.75
C THR A 122 1.09 5.72 -4.95
N TYR A 123 1.80 5.64 -3.83
CA TYR A 123 1.75 4.53 -2.90
C TYR A 123 1.19 5.02 -1.56
N GLU A 124 0.26 4.25 -1.03
CA GLU A 124 -0.19 4.30 0.35
C GLU A 124 0.75 3.41 1.16
N MET A 125 1.44 4.00 2.13
CA MET A 125 2.39 3.32 2.99
C MET A 125 1.88 3.28 4.43
N PRO A 126 1.00 2.32 4.79
CA PRO A 126 0.64 2.11 6.17
C PRO A 126 1.84 1.58 6.94
N VAL A 127 2.15 2.22 8.06
CA VAL A 127 3.22 1.84 8.98
C VAL A 127 2.68 1.60 10.37
N THR A 128 3.30 0.68 11.11
CA THR A 128 2.96 0.41 12.50
C THR A 128 4.19 -0.04 13.27
N CYS A 129 4.25 0.33 14.55
CA CYS A 129 5.19 -0.25 15.50
C CYS A 129 4.44 -0.86 16.69
N PHE A 130 4.76 -2.11 17.02
CA PHE A 130 4.25 -2.80 18.21
C PHE A 130 5.40 -3.04 19.19
N GLY A 131 5.21 -2.64 20.47
CA GLY A 131 6.21 -2.80 21.52
C GLY A 131 6.40 -1.54 22.37
N SER A 132 7.60 -1.37 22.92
CA SER A 132 8.05 -0.19 23.68
C SER A 132 8.96 0.71 22.84
N GLY A 133 9.11 1.97 23.25
CA GLY A 133 9.99 2.96 22.61
C GLY A 133 9.40 3.66 21.39
N ASP A 134 10.27 4.29 20.60
CA ASP A 134 9.91 5.01 19.38
C ASP A 134 10.75 4.51 18.19
N VAL A 135 10.25 4.69 16.96
CA VAL A 135 11.05 4.49 15.75
C VAL A 135 11.15 5.75 14.92
N ALA A 136 12.36 6.07 14.48
CA ALA A 136 12.60 7.07 13.44
C ALA A 136 12.59 6.36 12.08
N VAL A 137 11.69 6.78 11.19
CA VAL A 137 11.55 6.22 9.84
C VAL A 137 11.95 7.27 8.83
N ALA A 138 12.92 6.95 7.97
CA ALA A 138 13.30 7.78 6.83
C ALA A 138 12.97 7.04 5.52
N VAL A 139 12.19 7.68 4.67
CA VAL A 139 11.82 7.17 3.35
C VAL A 139 12.53 7.99 2.30
N HIS A 140 13.35 7.34 1.49
CA HIS A 140 14.04 7.97 0.38
C HIS A 140 13.47 7.45 -0.93
N THR A 141 13.07 8.36 -1.81
CA THR A 141 12.71 8.02 -3.20
C THR A 141 13.78 8.54 -4.13
N THR A 142 14.31 7.67 -4.98
CA THR A 142 15.26 8.05 -6.01
C THR A 142 14.64 7.77 -7.36
N ALA A 143 14.33 8.84 -8.09
CA ALA A 143 14.03 8.71 -9.51
C ALA A 143 15.33 8.60 -10.29
N VAL A 144 15.35 7.82 -11.36
CA VAL A 144 16.53 7.67 -12.23
C VAL A 144 16.98 9.06 -12.70
N GLY A 145 18.20 9.46 -12.33
CA GLY A 145 18.78 10.74 -12.70
C GLY A 145 18.31 11.96 -11.89
N LYS A 146 17.64 11.80 -10.74
CA LYS A 146 17.29 12.91 -9.82
C LYS A 146 17.86 12.71 -8.42
N SER A 147 18.01 13.81 -7.69
CA SER A 147 18.36 13.78 -6.27
C SER A 147 17.30 13.05 -5.45
N PRO A 148 17.69 12.27 -4.43
CA PRO A 148 16.75 11.56 -3.58
C PRO A 148 15.87 12.55 -2.80
N ILE A 149 14.57 12.30 -2.77
CA ILE A 149 13.64 13.01 -1.86
C ILE A 149 13.55 12.18 -0.59
N SER A 150 13.85 12.79 0.56
CA SER A 150 13.80 12.15 1.87
C SER A 150 12.71 12.76 2.74
N THR A 151 11.89 11.89 3.34
CA THR A 151 10.92 12.27 4.36
C THR A 151 11.22 11.48 5.62
N THR A 152 11.39 12.17 6.74
CA THR A 152 11.65 11.55 8.05
C THR A 152 10.49 11.84 8.99
N TYR A 153 10.09 10.84 9.76
CA TYR A 153 9.08 10.99 10.81
C TYR A 153 9.33 10.00 11.95
N ASP A 154 8.95 10.41 13.16
CA ASP A 154 8.97 9.56 14.35
C ASP A 154 7.62 8.87 14.50
N HIS A 155 7.63 7.60 14.91
CA HIS A 155 6.44 6.80 15.11
C HIS A 155 6.53 6.04 16.45
N PRO A 156 5.59 6.25 17.39
CA PRO A 156 5.64 5.60 18.68
C PRO A 156 5.26 4.12 18.56
N CYS A 157 5.98 3.27 19.30
CA CYS A 157 5.63 1.87 19.46
C CYS A 157 4.56 1.74 20.54
N VAL A 158 3.46 1.05 20.19
CA VAL A 158 2.31 0.90 21.07
C VAL A 158 1.80 -0.54 21.06
N THR A 159 1.22 -0.98 22.18
CA THR A 159 0.63 -2.32 22.29
C THR A 159 -0.76 -2.43 21.66
N GLN A 160 -1.34 -1.30 21.26
CA GLN A 160 -2.63 -1.22 20.55
C GLN A 160 -2.41 -0.88 19.09
N LYS A 161 -3.41 -1.16 18.23
CA LYS A 161 -3.30 -0.87 16.80
C LYS A 161 -3.20 0.64 16.57
N LEU A 162 -2.00 1.09 16.23
CA LEU A 162 -1.74 2.41 15.67
C LEU A 162 -1.12 2.22 14.29
N THR A 163 -1.88 2.57 13.27
CA THR A 163 -1.40 2.58 11.88
C THR A 163 -1.43 4.00 11.39
N THR A 164 -0.28 4.51 10.97
CA THR A 164 -0.18 5.81 10.28
C THR A 164 0.00 5.55 8.81
N GLU A 165 -0.65 6.36 7.98
CA GLU A 165 -0.56 6.24 6.53
C GLU A 165 0.28 7.39 5.97
N THR A 166 1.33 7.04 5.22
CA THR A 166 2.19 8.00 4.53
C THR A 166 1.99 7.84 3.02
N LEU A 167 1.74 8.95 2.32
CA LEU A 167 1.68 8.94 0.87
C LEU A 167 3.07 9.11 0.26
N LEU A 168 3.38 8.28 -0.71
CA LEU A 168 4.66 8.26 -1.41
C LEU A 168 4.45 8.36 -2.90
N THR A 169 5.13 9.27 -3.58
CA THR A 169 5.06 9.37 -5.05
C THR A 169 6.35 8.88 -5.69
N VAL A 170 6.24 7.87 -6.55
CA VAL A 170 7.32 7.35 -7.39
C VAL A 170 7.08 7.86 -8.82
N PRO A 171 7.88 8.81 -9.32
CA PRO A 171 7.54 9.55 -10.54
C PRO A 171 7.71 8.73 -11.82
N GLN A 172 8.51 7.66 -11.80
CA GLN A 172 8.81 6.83 -12.97
C GLN A 172 8.82 5.35 -12.57
N PRO A 173 8.43 4.44 -13.47
CA PRO A 173 8.64 3.01 -13.26
C PRO A 173 10.12 2.70 -13.00
N SER A 174 10.39 1.65 -12.21
CA SER A 174 11.73 1.31 -11.73
C SER A 174 12.37 2.36 -10.82
N GLY A 175 11.56 3.24 -10.22
CA GLY A 175 12.02 4.12 -9.14
C GLY A 175 12.40 3.28 -7.92
N MET A 176 13.54 3.61 -7.31
CA MET A 176 13.99 2.95 -6.09
C MET A 176 13.46 3.70 -4.87
N VAL A 177 12.83 2.96 -3.97
CA VAL A 177 12.42 3.44 -2.65
C VAL A 177 13.28 2.73 -1.61
N SER A 178 13.94 3.47 -0.74
CA SER A 178 14.58 2.91 0.44
C SER A 178 13.91 3.39 1.71
N VAL A 179 13.61 2.45 2.61
CA VAL A 179 13.06 2.73 3.93
C VAL A 179 14.11 2.36 4.96
N GLU A 180 14.54 3.36 5.72
CA GLU A 180 15.47 3.26 6.83
C GLU A 180 14.69 3.39 8.13
N VAL A 181 14.93 2.48 9.06
CA VAL A 181 14.23 2.41 10.34
C VAL A 181 15.27 2.32 11.44
N THR A 182 15.20 3.23 12.41
CA THR A 182 16.09 3.25 13.57
C THR A 182 15.27 3.29 14.85
N GLY A 183 15.54 2.38 15.80
CA GLY A 183 14.92 2.41 17.11
C GLY A 183 15.48 3.53 17.98
N VAL A 184 14.61 4.27 18.64
CA VAL A 184 14.95 5.33 19.61
C VAL A 184 14.45 4.90 20.97
N GLY A 185 15.37 4.54 21.87
CA GLY A 185 15.02 4.03 23.19
C GLY A 185 14.36 2.64 23.16
N VAL A 186 14.63 1.84 22.12
CA VAL A 186 14.12 0.48 21.95
C VAL A 186 15.22 -0.51 22.30
N GLU A 187 15.01 -1.38 23.28
CA GLU A 187 15.92 -2.50 23.54
C GLU A 187 15.69 -3.64 22.53
N PRO A 188 16.73 -4.43 22.19
CA PRO A 188 16.60 -5.52 21.25
C PRO A 188 15.49 -6.52 21.65
N GLY A 189 14.51 -6.70 20.77
CA GLY A 189 13.42 -7.65 20.99
C GLY A 189 12.24 -7.10 21.78
N GLU A 190 12.21 -5.82 22.12
CA GLU A 190 11.05 -5.21 22.78
C GLU A 190 10.03 -4.61 21.80
N ALA A 191 10.43 -4.35 20.55
CA ALA A 191 9.53 -3.83 19.53
C ALA A 191 9.78 -4.42 18.13
N ALA A 192 8.73 -4.39 17.32
CA ALA A 192 8.80 -4.68 15.89
C ALA A 192 8.11 -3.59 15.07
N PHE A 193 8.73 -3.30 13.92
CA PHE A 193 8.20 -2.37 12.93
C PHE A 193 7.77 -3.13 11.69
N GLY A 194 6.71 -2.65 11.05
CA GLY A 194 6.34 -3.10 9.72
C GLY A 194 5.69 -1.99 8.92
N TYR A 195 5.82 -2.13 7.60
CA TYR A 195 5.13 -1.29 6.64
C TYR A 195 4.72 -2.08 5.39
N LEU A 196 3.74 -1.55 4.68
CA LEU A 196 3.33 -2.03 3.34
C LEU A 196 3.54 -0.92 2.32
N LEU A 197 3.84 -1.28 1.07
CA LEU A 197 3.83 -0.35 -0.05
C LEU A 197 2.68 -0.74 -0.98
N GLN A 198 1.56 -0.04 -0.87
CA GLN A 198 0.35 -0.34 -1.64
C GLN A 198 0.18 0.67 -2.75
N LEU A 199 0.20 0.23 -4.01
CA LEU A 199 -0.07 1.12 -5.13
C LEU A 199 -1.52 1.60 -5.05
N SER A 200 -1.75 2.91 -5.19
CA SER A 200 -3.08 3.50 -5.12
C SER A 200 -4.04 2.85 -6.11
N GLN A 201 -5.33 2.81 -5.77
CA GLN A 201 -6.33 2.18 -6.64
C GLN A 201 -6.39 2.84 -8.03
N ASP A 202 -6.21 4.16 -8.10
CA ASP A 202 -6.21 4.91 -9.37
C ASP A 202 -5.02 4.51 -10.25
N ASP A 203 -3.83 4.34 -9.66
CA ASP A 203 -2.65 3.89 -10.39
C ASP A 203 -2.77 2.42 -10.80
N ARG A 204 -3.37 1.54 -9.97
CA ARG A 204 -3.67 0.15 -10.34
C ARG A 204 -4.59 0.09 -11.57
N ILE A 205 -5.66 0.89 -11.58
CA ILE A 205 -6.57 1.02 -12.73
C ILE A 205 -5.83 1.58 -13.96
N ARG A 206 -4.92 2.54 -13.78
CA ARG A 206 -4.09 3.05 -14.89
C ARG A 206 -3.26 1.94 -15.53
N TYR A 207 -2.63 1.08 -14.73
CA TYR A 207 -1.86 -0.05 -15.24
C TYR A 207 -2.72 -1.12 -15.92
N GLN A 208 -3.90 -1.42 -15.39
CA GLN A 208 -4.87 -2.31 -16.05
C GLN A 208 -5.27 -1.77 -17.43
N LYS A 209 -5.63 -0.49 -17.52
CA LYS A 209 -5.94 0.16 -18.81
C LYS A 209 -4.76 0.19 -19.77
N ALA A 210 -3.53 0.31 -19.26
CA ALA A 210 -2.34 0.23 -20.08
C ALA A 210 -2.18 -1.17 -20.71
N ALA A 211 -2.43 -2.24 -19.94
CA ALA A 211 -2.45 -3.61 -20.45
C ALA A 211 -3.56 -3.83 -21.49
N GLU A 212 -4.77 -3.31 -21.25
CA GLU A 212 -5.88 -3.38 -22.21
C GLU A 212 -5.57 -2.65 -23.53
N SER A 213 -4.82 -1.54 -23.48
CA SER A 213 -4.62 -0.66 -24.63
C SER A 213 -3.89 -1.30 -25.83
N VAL A 214 -3.15 -2.39 -25.60
CA VAL A 214 -2.45 -3.13 -26.64
C VAL A 214 -3.23 -4.34 -27.17
N LEU A 215 -4.36 -4.67 -26.53
CA LEU A 215 -5.27 -5.69 -27.02
C LEU A 215 -6.13 -5.11 -28.14
N PRO A 216 -6.56 -5.91 -29.13
CA PRO A 216 -7.33 -5.35 -30.23
C PRO A 216 -8.78 -5.06 -29.81
N LYS A 217 -9.38 -4.01 -30.37
CA LYS A 217 -10.63 -3.40 -29.84
C LYS A 217 -11.93 -4.15 -30.17
N GLN A 218 -11.90 -5.06 -31.12
CA GLN A 218 -13.08 -5.70 -31.74
C GLN A 218 -13.59 -6.97 -31.04
N TRP A 219 -13.35 -7.14 -29.72
CA TRP A 219 -13.34 -8.46 -29.09
C TRP A 219 -14.57 -8.68 -28.21
N HIS A 220 -15.02 -9.94 -28.11
CA HIS A 220 -16.26 -10.30 -27.42
C HIS A 220 -16.12 -10.31 -25.90
N THR A 221 -14.94 -10.66 -25.39
CA THR A 221 -14.65 -10.64 -23.96
C THR A 221 -13.25 -10.10 -23.71
N MET A 222 -13.16 -9.15 -22.78
CA MET A 222 -11.91 -8.62 -22.26
C MET A 222 -11.99 -8.64 -20.73
N GLN A 223 -10.93 -9.13 -20.09
CA GLN A 223 -10.73 -9.05 -18.65
C GLN A 223 -9.38 -8.38 -18.40
N SER A 224 -9.36 -7.45 -17.45
CA SER A 224 -8.12 -6.91 -16.91
C SER A 224 -8.10 -7.05 -15.40
N THR A 225 -6.90 -7.23 -14.86
CA THR A 225 -6.71 -7.45 -13.43
C THR A 225 -5.34 -6.94 -13.01
N PHE A 226 -5.24 -6.53 -11.75
CA PHE A 226 -3.96 -6.20 -11.13
C PHE A 226 -3.50 -7.47 -10.41
N LEU A 227 -2.27 -7.89 -10.63
CA LEU A 227 -1.83 -9.25 -10.29
C LEU A 227 -1.50 -9.35 -8.80
N ASP A 228 -2.49 -9.44 -7.92
CA ASP A 228 -2.25 -9.68 -6.48
C ASP A 228 -2.16 -11.17 -6.12
N GLY A 229 -2.57 -12.04 -7.05
CA GLY A 229 -2.61 -13.49 -6.88
C GLY A 229 -2.96 -14.17 -8.20
N ALA A 230 -3.28 -15.45 -8.13
CA ALA A 230 -3.85 -16.15 -9.28
C ALA A 230 -5.29 -15.65 -9.51
N ASP A 231 -5.63 -15.40 -10.78
CA ASP A 231 -6.96 -14.96 -11.18
C ASP A 231 -7.40 -15.78 -12.40
N GLY A 232 -8.70 -15.95 -12.60
CA GLY A 232 -9.20 -16.72 -13.72
C GLY A 232 -10.64 -16.39 -14.06
N ALA A 233 -10.99 -16.68 -15.30
CA ALA A 233 -12.35 -16.55 -15.80
C ALA A 233 -12.79 -17.82 -16.50
N GLN A 234 -14.10 -18.04 -16.43
CA GLN A 234 -14.80 -19.03 -17.19
C GLN A 234 -15.76 -18.32 -18.14
N LEU A 235 -15.66 -18.64 -19.42
CA LEU A 235 -16.40 -17.95 -20.47
C LEU A 235 -17.11 -18.95 -21.37
N PRO A 236 -18.37 -18.69 -21.74
CA PRO A 236 -19.03 -19.46 -22.79
C PRO A 236 -18.36 -19.14 -24.14
N VAL A 237 -17.99 -20.17 -24.89
CA VAL A 237 -17.36 -20.05 -26.20
C VAL A 237 -17.97 -21.04 -27.17
N ARG A 238 -17.82 -20.79 -28.47
CA ARG A 238 -18.16 -21.79 -29.48
C ARG A 238 -17.01 -22.79 -29.62
N PRO A 239 -17.27 -24.05 -30.00
CA PRO A 239 -16.25 -25.06 -30.29
C PRO A 239 -15.57 -24.79 -31.64
N VAL A 240 -15.02 -23.59 -31.81
CA VAL A 240 -14.23 -23.14 -32.96
C VAL A 240 -12.89 -22.64 -32.45
N GLU A 241 -11.87 -22.57 -33.31
CA GLU A 241 -10.56 -22.05 -32.93
C GLU A 241 -10.71 -20.63 -32.34
N GLN A 242 -10.15 -20.43 -31.15
CA GLN A 242 -10.10 -19.16 -30.45
C GLN A 242 -8.67 -18.62 -30.52
N VAL A 243 -8.52 -17.32 -30.73
CA VAL A 243 -7.28 -16.57 -30.54
C VAL A 243 -7.38 -15.87 -29.18
N ILE A 244 -6.49 -16.27 -28.27
CA ILE A 244 -6.41 -15.75 -26.92
C ILE A 244 -5.19 -14.84 -26.87
N THR A 245 -5.43 -13.55 -26.68
CA THR A 245 -4.35 -12.56 -26.57
C THR A 245 -4.22 -12.11 -25.13
N VAL A 246 -2.98 -12.07 -24.65
CA VAL A 246 -2.66 -11.61 -23.31
C VAL A 246 -1.58 -10.54 -23.36
N ALA A 247 -1.74 -9.52 -22.54
CA ALA A 247 -0.75 -8.48 -22.34
C ALA A 247 -0.43 -8.36 -20.85
N CYS A 248 0.83 -8.10 -20.52
CA CYS A 248 1.25 -7.81 -19.15
C CYS A 248 2.10 -6.55 -19.09
N VAL A 249 1.79 -5.68 -18.12
CA VAL A 249 2.52 -4.44 -17.85
C VAL A 249 3.02 -4.46 -16.42
N GLY A 250 4.32 -4.27 -16.22
CA GLY A 250 4.93 -4.25 -14.89
C GLY A 250 6.22 -5.04 -14.80
N PHE A 251 6.48 -5.63 -13.64
CA PHE A 251 7.64 -6.45 -13.34
C PHE A 251 7.36 -7.96 -13.46
N GLY A 252 8.40 -8.75 -13.65
CA GLY A 252 8.31 -10.22 -13.64
C GLY A 252 7.59 -10.78 -14.86
N SER A 253 6.84 -11.86 -14.64
CA SER A 253 6.11 -12.61 -15.65
C SER A 253 4.84 -13.22 -15.08
N LEU A 254 3.94 -13.65 -15.97
CA LEU A 254 2.78 -14.47 -15.63
C LEU A 254 2.72 -15.69 -16.54
N THR A 255 2.03 -16.72 -16.07
CA THR A 255 1.64 -17.87 -16.87
C THR A 255 0.14 -17.79 -17.17
N LEU A 256 -0.22 -17.80 -18.45
CA LEU A 256 -1.58 -18.02 -18.90
C LEU A 256 -1.78 -19.52 -19.15
N THR A 257 -2.73 -20.14 -18.46
CA THR A 257 -3.20 -21.49 -18.75
C THR A 257 -4.61 -21.44 -19.33
N VAL A 258 -4.85 -22.31 -20.31
CA VAL A 258 -6.10 -22.40 -21.06
C VAL A 258 -6.54 -23.85 -21.11
N GLY A 259 -7.81 -24.09 -20.83
CA GLY A 259 -8.39 -25.42 -20.90
C GLY A 259 -9.91 -25.42 -20.88
N PRO A 260 -10.54 -26.59 -21.00
CA PRO A 260 -11.96 -26.72 -20.77
C PRO A 260 -12.30 -26.57 -19.28
N VAL A 261 -13.58 -26.44 -18.99
CA VAL A 261 -14.07 -26.26 -17.60
C VAL A 261 -14.15 -27.58 -16.84
N ASP A 262 -14.10 -28.73 -17.52
CA ASP A 262 -14.32 -30.03 -16.87
C ASP A 262 -13.31 -30.28 -15.75
N GLU A 263 -13.82 -30.56 -14.55
CA GLU A 263 -13.10 -30.56 -13.27
C GLU A 263 -11.94 -31.57 -13.18
N ASN A 264 -11.87 -32.52 -14.12
CA ASN A 264 -10.88 -33.58 -14.14
C ASN A 264 -9.82 -33.42 -15.24
N GLU A 265 -9.89 -32.38 -16.08
CA GLU A 265 -8.91 -32.18 -17.15
C GLU A 265 -7.80 -31.21 -16.73
N THR A 266 -6.55 -31.65 -16.91
CA THR A 266 -5.38 -30.78 -16.86
C THR A 266 -5.49 -29.70 -17.93
N PHE A 267 -5.11 -28.46 -17.61
CA PHE A 267 -5.03 -27.38 -18.60
C PHE A 267 -4.31 -27.86 -19.86
N ALA A 268 -4.96 -27.63 -21.01
CA ALA A 268 -4.52 -28.19 -22.28
C ALA A 268 -3.32 -27.42 -22.84
N ASP A 269 -3.31 -26.09 -22.70
CA ASP A 269 -2.25 -25.24 -23.21
C ASP A 269 -1.79 -24.20 -22.18
N ARG A 270 -0.53 -23.79 -22.33
CA ARG A 270 0.15 -22.83 -21.46
C ARG A 270 1.06 -21.91 -22.27
N ILE A 271 1.11 -20.64 -21.88
CA ILE A 271 2.11 -19.69 -22.36
C ILE A 271 2.64 -18.84 -21.19
N ASP A 272 3.95 -18.62 -21.17
CA ASP A 272 4.61 -17.71 -20.23
C ASP A 272 4.75 -16.32 -20.88
N VAL A 273 4.34 -15.29 -20.15
CA VAL A 273 4.14 -13.94 -20.64
C VAL A 273 4.98 -12.98 -19.80
N PRO A 274 6.12 -12.49 -20.31
CA PRO A 274 6.91 -11.48 -19.61
C PRO A 274 6.13 -10.16 -19.53
N CYS A 275 6.20 -9.51 -18.37
CA CYS A 275 5.65 -8.19 -18.15
C CYS A 275 6.68 -7.13 -18.54
N THR A 276 6.22 -6.05 -19.18
CA THR A 276 7.09 -4.97 -19.64
C THR A 276 6.64 -3.63 -19.10
N LEU A 277 7.58 -2.76 -18.73
CA LEU A 277 7.27 -1.46 -18.10
C LEU A 277 6.95 -0.35 -19.11
N THR A 278 7.56 -0.39 -20.30
CA THR A 278 7.56 0.73 -21.26
C THR A 278 6.70 0.48 -22.48
N SER A 279 6.63 -0.78 -22.94
CA SER A 279 5.90 -1.17 -24.15
C SER A 279 5.19 -2.49 -23.88
N PRO A 280 3.91 -2.48 -23.50
CA PRO A 280 3.17 -3.70 -23.22
C PRO A 280 3.27 -4.64 -24.42
N ALA A 281 3.86 -5.81 -24.22
CA ALA A 281 3.93 -6.83 -25.25
C ALA A 281 2.64 -7.65 -25.21
N LYS A 282 2.11 -7.99 -26.38
CA LYS A 282 1.02 -8.95 -26.49
C LYS A 282 1.54 -10.31 -26.93
N TRP A 283 0.92 -11.35 -26.41
CA TRP A 283 1.21 -12.74 -26.71
C TRP A 283 -0.07 -13.43 -27.14
N GLU A 284 0.00 -14.28 -28.15
CA GLU A 284 -1.16 -14.94 -28.73
C GLU A 284 -1.03 -16.45 -28.57
N LEU A 285 -2.12 -17.08 -28.15
CA LEU A 285 -2.30 -18.52 -28.07
C LEU A 285 -3.54 -18.90 -28.87
N ARG A 286 -3.42 -19.89 -29.75
CA ARG A 286 -4.57 -20.45 -30.48
C ARG A 286 -5.04 -21.71 -29.77
N TYR A 287 -6.34 -21.79 -29.51
CA TYR A 287 -6.92 -22.91 -28.78
C TYR A 287 -8.31 -23.27 -29.33
N THR A 288 -8.56 -24.55 -29.58
CA THR A 288 -9.88 -25.03 -29.98
C THR A 288 -10.52 -25.78 -28.80
N PRO A 289 -11.51 -25.18 -28.11
CA PRO A 289 -12.13 -25.81 -26.96
C PRO A 289 -12.93 -27.05 -27.39
N PRO A 290 -12.81 -28.20 -26.68
CA PRO A 290 -13.60 -29.39 -26.99
C PRO A 290 -15.09 -29.21 -26.65
N GLY A 291 -15.42 -28.25 -25.78
CA GLY A 291 -16.77 -27.95 -25.31
C GLY A 291 -17.26 -26.53 -25.62
N LYS A 292 -18.33 -26.12 -24.94
CA LYS A 292 -18.94 -24.78 -25.07
C LYS A 292 -18.43 -23.77 -24.05
N SER A 293 -17.35 -24.10 -23.35
CA SER A 293 -16.80 -23.27 -22.29
C SER A 293 -15.28 -23.33 -22.31
N LEU A 294 -14.68 -22.20 -21.96
CA LEU A 294 -13.24 -22.00 -21.87
C LEU A 294 -12.93 -21.48 -20.47
N ARG A 295 -11.92 -22.08 -19.83
CA ARG A 295 -11.33 -21.55 -18.61
C ARG A 295 -9.97 -20.98 -18.94
N THR A 296 -9.75 -19.72 -18.54
CA THR A 296 -8.44 -19.08 -18.57
C THR A 296 -8.00 -18.79 -17.15
N THR A 297 -6.77 -19.13 -16.79
CA THR A 297 -6.19 -18.79 -15.49
C THR A 297 -4.85 -18.08 -15.71
N ILE A 298 -4.67 -16.96 -15.02
CA ILE A 298 -3.43 -16.19 -14.98
C ILE A 298 -2.78 -16.47 -13.64
N THR A 299 -1.55 -16.96 -13.66
CA THR A 299 -0.75 -17.20 -12.45
C THR A 299 0.50 -16.31 -12.52
N PRO A 300 0.58 -15.21 -11.77
CA PRO A 300 1.77 -14.38 -11.72
C PRO A 300 2.93 -15.09 -11.02
N ASP A 301 4.16 -14.79 -11.43
CA ASP A 301 5.34 -15.13 -10.65
C ASP A 301 5.47 -14.22 -9.41
N ARG A 302 6.40 -14.55 -8.51
CA ARG A 302 6.61 -13.77 -7.26
C ARG A 302 7.00 -12.32 -7.50
N THR A 303 7.62 -12.01 -8.65
CA THR A 303 8.09 -10.66 -8.99
C THR A 303 6.95 -9.80 -9.54
N ALA A 304 5.96 -10.42 -10.17
CA ALA A 304 4.76 -9.77 -10.71
C ALA A 304 3.68 -9.51 -9.65
N ILE A 305 3.64 -10.30 -8.57
CA ILE A 305 2.63 -10.16 -7.50
C ILE A 305 2.67 -8.75 -6.87
N GLY A 306 1.55 -8.03 -6.93
CA GLY A 306 1.39 -6.66 -6.46
C GLY A 306 2.15 -5.61 -7.27
N ARG A 307 2.79 -6.01 -8.38
CA ARG A 307 3.77 -5.20 -9.14
C ARG A 307 3.53 -5.21 -10.65
N SER A 308 2.40 -5.76 -11.09
CA SER A 308 2.04 -5.90 -12.49
C SER A 308 0.53 -5.93 -12.70
N ALA A 309 0.10 -5.58 -13.90
CA ALA A 309 -1.28 -5.72 -14.36
C ALA A 309 -1.30 -6.54 -15.65
N ALA A 310 -2.36 -7.31 -15.84
CA ALA A 310 -2.58 -8.10 -17.03
C ALA A 310 -3.94 -7.82 -17.65
N ALA A 311 -4.04 -8.04 -18.95
CA ALA A 311 -5.30 -8.08 -19.66
C ALA A 311 -5.32 -9.28 -20.60
N VAL A 312 -6.47 -9.95 -20.68
CA VAL A 312 -6.71 -11.09 -21.58
C VAL A 312 -7.94 -10.78 -22.42
N SER A 313 -7.82 -11.05 -23.72
CA SER A 313 -8.93 -10.99 -24.66
C SER A 313 -9.05 -12.32 -25.39
N ILE A 314 -10.28 -12.72 -25.71
CA ILE A 314 -10.58 -13.95 -26.47
C ILE A 314 -11.45 -13.58 -27.68
N ALA A 315 -11.07 -14.08 -28.86
CA ALA A 315 -11.81 -13.91 -30.11
C ALA A 315 -11.84 -15.22 -30.91
N GLU A 316 -12.86 -15.40 -31.75
CA GLU A 316 -12.89 -16.50 -32.72
C GLU A 316 -11.84 -16.25 -33.82
N ALA A 317 -11.12 -17.29 -34.25
CA ALA A 317 -10.28 -17.23 -35.44
C ALA A 317 -11.19 -17.16 -36.68
N GLY A 318 -11.13 -16.04 -37.40
CA GLY A 318 -11.90 -15.80 -38.62
C GLY A 318 -11.44 -16.61 -39.83
#